data_AF-A0A7S1QSH3-F1
#
_entry.id   AF-A0A7S1QSH3-F1
#
_cell.length_a   1.000
_cell.length_b   1.000
_cell.length_c   1.000
_cell.angle_alpha   90.00
_cell.angle_beta   90.00
_cell.angle_gamma   90.00
#
_symmetry.space_group_name_H-M   'P 1'
#
loop_
_entity.id
_entity.type
_entity.pdbx_description
1 polymer ?
#
loop_
_entity_poly.entity_id
_entity_poly.type
_entity_poly.pdbx_seq_one_letter_code
_entity_poly.pdbx_strand_id
1 'polypeptide(L)'
;MAAAAPRKRPRAMTAAGVVSLLALACGTDNFSQRPGLIEFLARWARDYYRQAELRFAPGANQRKGRSFYAFHPHGCLSAGWSINGVFNPEFMREAGRVTWLIDPNLRHKNPSFKMLCGAYRAEDRAIEAGDSATFKELMSRGESVALIPGGFQDAVKFQYQKERTAIKERKGFIKYCLQYGYRVHPVYTFGESETYYTFTGLEGLRNWISRYNIPMVVFLGWPLCPFLPWPQTRILTYVGRGIDMPLLPSATKEEVDYWHSVYMTALRQLFDEQKAEAGYPGAELEIL
;
A
#
# COMPACT_ATOMS: atom_id res chain seq x y z
N MET A 1 25.12 -13.96 24.81
CA MET A 1 25.50 -12.55 24.53
C MET A 1 24.40 -11.91 23.72
N ALA A 2 23.56 -11.08 24.34
CA ALA A 2 22.49 -10.37 23.64
C ALA A 2 23.08 -9.19 22.87
N ALA A 3 23.00 -9.22 21.54
CA ALA A 3 23.39 -8.08 20.72
C ALA A 3 22.45 -6.90 21.00
N ALA A 4 23.00 -5.80 21.52
CA ALA A 4 22.26 -4.57 21.73
C ALA A 4 21.73 -4.05 20.38
N ALA A 5 20.41 -3.92 20.26
CA ALA A 5 19.79 -3.28 19.10
C ALA A 5 20.32 -1.84 18.96
N PRO A 6 20.70 -1.39 17.75
CA PRO A 6 21.24 -0.05 17.56
C PRO A 6 20.19 1.00 17.97
N ARG A 7 20.53 1.85 18.95
CA ARG A 7 19.75 3.04 19.30
C ARG A 7 19.70 3.97 18.07
N LYS A 8 18.57 4.01 17.37
CA LYS A 8 18.35 4.99 16.29
C LYS A 8 18.28 6.41 16.88
N ARG A 9 18.99 7.34 16.24
CA ARG A 9 19.29 8.71 16.70
C ARG A 9 18.06 9.66 16.68
N PRO A 10 18.03 10.73 17.49
CA PRO A 10 16.93 11.72 17.59
C PRO A 10 16.61 12.56 16.34
N ARG A 11 17.31 12.35 15.20
CA ARG A 11 17.15 13.14 13.96
C ARG A 11 15.84 12.88 13.23
N ALA A 12 15.28 11.67 13.31
CA ALA A 12 13.99 11.36 12.69
C ALA A 12 12.83 12.09 13.38
N MET A 13 12.87 12.27 14.71
CA MET A 13 11.82 12.98 15.45
C MET A 13 11.79 14.48 15.11
N THR A 14 12.95 15.10 14.90
CA THR A 14 13.04 16.52 14.50
C THR A 14 12.49 16.73 13.10
N ALA A 15 12.74 15.81 12.17
CA ALA A 15 12.23 15.88 10.80
C ALA A 15 10.70 15.70 10.70
N ALA A 16 10.07 14.88 11.55
CA ALA A 16 8.61 14.72 11.60
C ALA A 16 7.90 16.03 11.97
N GLY A 17 8.43 16.72 12.98
CA GLY A 17 7.96 18.05 13.37
C GLY A 17 8.13 19.06 12.24
N VAL A 18 9.26 19.00 11.52
CA VAL A 18 9.58 19.89 10.39
C VAL A 18 8.67 19.66 9.18
N VAL A 19 8.30 18.42 8.81
CA VAL A 19 7.34 18.17 7.72
C VAL A 19 5.95 18.71 8.04
N SER A 20 5.46 18.43 9.24
CA SER A 20 4.17 18.93 9.71
C SER A 20 4.16 20.46 9.79
N LEU A 21 5.25 21.08 10.26
CA LEU A 21 5.44 22.54 10.28
C LEU A 21 5.57 23.12 8.87
N LEU A 22 6.28 22.48 7.94
CA LEU A 22 6.42 22.95 6.56
C LEU A 22 5.10 22.88 5.79
N ALA A 23 4.29 21.85 6.04
CA ALA A 23 2.94 21.73 5.49
C ALA A 23 1.97 22.78 6.06
N LEU A 24 2.19 23.22 7.31
CA LEU A 24 1.41 24.29 7.95
C LEU A 24 1.90 25.70 7.59
N ALA A 25 3.20 25.88 7.31
CA ALA A 25 3.83 27.19 7.10
C ALA A 25 3.94 27.62 5.63
N CYS A 26 3.80 26.71 4.67
CA CYS A 26 3.90 27.03 3.25
C CYS A 26 2.50 27.08 2.63
N GLY A 27 2.14 28.22 2.01
CA GLY A 27 0.94 28.32 1.18
C GLY A 27 0.86 27.20 0.14
N THR A 28 -0.36 26.75 -0.14
CA THR A 28 -0.71 25.51 -0.85
C THR A 28 -0.05 25.35 -2.23
N ASP A 29 0.22 26.46 -2.91
CA ASP A 29 0.72 26.43 -4.29
C ASP A 29 2.24 26.25 -4.38
N ASN A 30 2.98 26.55 -3.30
CA ASN A 30 4.45 26.54 -3.28
C ASN A 30 5.05 25.26 -2.66
N PHE A 31 4.20 24.37 -2.14
CA PHE A 31 4.59 23.09 -1.54
C PHE A 31 4.62 21.95 -2.57
N SER A 32 3.76 22.00 -3.59
CA SER A 32 3.59 20.97 -4.62
C SER A 32 4.64 20.98 -5.74
N GLN A 33 5.62 21.87 -5.68
CA GLN A 33 6.61 22.12 -6.74
C GLN A 33 8.05 22.04 -6.22
N ARG A 34 8.30 21.38 -5.07
CA ARG A 34 9.64 21.30 -4.45
C ARG A 34 10.37 20.02 -4.87
N PRO A 35 11.41 20.13 -5.73
CA PRO A 35 12.25 18.98 -6.06
C PRO A 35 12.91 18.44 -4.79
N GLY A 36 12.88 17.12 -4.59
CA GLY A 36 13.53 16.47 -3.46
C GLY A 36 12.67 16.36 -2.19
N LEU A 37 11.44 16.88 -2.16
CA LEU A 37 10.50 16.61 -1.05
C LEU A 37 10.15 15.12 -0.98
N ILE A 38 9.89 14.49 -2.13
CA ILE A 38 9.60 13.06 -2.19
C ILE A 38 10.82 12.24 -1.78
N GLU A 39 12.02 12.62 -2.23
CA GLU A 39 13.26 11.97 -1.81
C GLU A 39 13.51 12.13 -0.30
N PHE A 40 13.23 13.31 0.26
CA PHE A 40 13.33 13.55 1.69
C PHE A 40 12.33 12.69 2.48
N LEU A 41 11.05 12.64 2.06
CA LEU A 41 10.03 11.79 2.67
C LEU A 41 10.41 10.31 2.57
N ALA A 42 10.93 9.87 1.42
CA ALA A 42 11.41 8.51 1.19
C ALA A 42 12.54 8.12 2.16
N ARG A 43 13.57 8.97 2.29
CA ARG A 43 14.70 8.72 3.19
C ARG A 43 14.26 8.74 4.65
N TRP A 44 13.52 9.77 5.05
CA TRP A 44 13.07 9.94 6.42
C TRP A 44 12.14 8.81 6.87
N ALA A 45 11.17 8.45 6.05
CA ALA A 45 10.18 7.46 6.44
C ALA A 45 10.80 6.05 6.54
N ARG A 46 11.79 5.71 5.69
CA ARG A 46 12.56 4.46 5.85
C ARG A 46 13.36 4.44 7.15
N ASP A 47 13.92 5.57 7.56
CA ASP A 47 14.69 5.68 8.80
C ASP A 47 13.82 5.62 10.07
N TYR A 48 12.55 6.02 9.97
CA TYR A 48 11.58 6.03 11.08
C TYR A 48 11.31 4.63 11.65
N TYR A 49 11.09 3.65 10.78
CA TYR A 49 10.82 2.26 11.16
C TYR A 49 12.09 1.55 11.60
N ARG A 50 11.98 0.47 12.40
CA ARG A 50 13.14 -0.35 12.80
C ARG A 50 13.85 -0.87 11.55
N GLN A 51 13.08 -1.31 10.57
CA GLN A 51 13.54 -1.86 9.30
C GLN A 51 12.50 -1.55 8.22
N ALA A 52 12.94 -1.16 7.03
CA ALA A 52 12.09 -0.96 5.86
C ALA A 52 12.80 -1.58 4.65
N GLU A 53 12.25 -2.68 4.13
CA GLU A 53 12.85 -3.46 3.05
C GLU A 53 11.83 -3.80 1.97
N LEU A 54 12.31 -3.76 0.72
CA LEU A 54 11.57 -4.14 -0.47
C LEU A 54 12.31 -5.28 -1.15
N ARG A 55 11.60 -6.36 -1.47
CA ARG A 55 12.16 -7.56 -2.11
C ARG A 55 11.27 -8.01 -3.26
N PHE A 56 11.86 -8.28 -4.40
CA PHE A 56 11.17 -8.87 -5.55
C PHE A 56 11.52 -10.35 -5.63
N ALA A 57 10.51 -11.19 -5.85
CA ALA A 57 10.74 -12.60 -6.16
C ALA A 57 11.52 -12.72 -7.48
N PRO A 58 12.33 -13.78 -7.66
CA PRO A 58 12.99 -14.04 -8.93
C PRO A 58 11.97 -14.07 -10.08
N GLY A 59 12.23 -13.27 -11.12
CA GLY A 59 11.32 -13.14 -12.28
C GLY A 59 10.08 -12.26 -12.04
N ALA A 60 9.94 -11.62 -10.88
CA ALA A 60 8.93 -10.58 -10.65
C ALA A 60 9.34 -9.21 -11.22
N ASN A 61 10.59 -9.07 -11.67
CA ASN A 61 11.15 -7.83 -12.23
C ASN A 61 10.65 -7.57 -13.67
N GLN A 62 10.74 -6.30 -14.08
CA GLN A 62 10.19 -5.67 -15.29
C GLN A 62 9.71 -6.57 -16.44
N ARG A 63 8.41 -6.46 -16.76
CA ARG A 63 7.87 -6.46 -18.13
C ARG A 63 7.57 -5.01 -18.51
N LYS A 64 7.93 -4.56 -19.71
CA LYS A 64 7.60 -3.18 -20.15
C LYS A 64 6.08 -3.02 -20.25
N GLY A 65 5.50 -2.26 -19.32
CA GLY A 65 4.08 -1.97 -19.27
C GLY A 65 3.20 -3.17 -18.88
N ARG A 66 1.88 -2.93 -18.83
CA ARG A 66 0.83 -3.93 -18.54
C ARG A 66 1.06 -4.77 -17.28
N SER A 67 1.61 -4.16 -16.24
CA SER A 67 1.78 -4.79 -14.93
C SER A 67 0.80 -4.17 -13.92
N PHE A 68 0.16 -5.01 -13.12
CA PHE A 68 -0.72 -4.61 -12.03
C PHE A 68 -0.11 -5.05 -10.71
N TYR A 69 0.28 -4.12 -9.84
CA TYR A 69 0.83 -4.42 -8.52
C TYR A 69 -0.26 -4.28 -7.46
N ALA A 70 -0.70 -5.40 -6.91
CA ALA A 70 -1.76 -5.47 -5.91
C ALA A 70 -1.15 -5.55 -4.51
N PHE A 71 -1.17 -4.43 -3.79
CA PHE A 71 -0.59 -4.33 -2.45
C PHE A 71 -1.53 -4.82 -1.36
N HIS A 72 -0.96 -5.54 -0.40
CA HIS A 72 -1.63 -6.13 0.74
C HIS A 72 -0.76 -6.07 2.00
N PRO A 73 -1.37 -5.95 3.19
CA PRO A 73 -2.68 -5.34 3.40
C PRO A 73 -2.59 -3.80 3.27
N HIS A 74 -3.73 -3.10 3.28
CA HIS A 74 -3.75 -1.64 3.48
C HIS A 74 -3.21 -1.25 4.87
N GLY A 75 -3.38 -2.10 5.88
CA GLY A 75 -3.14 -1.67 7.25
C GLY A 75 -4.03 -0.49 7.65
N CYS A 76 -3.61 0.27 8.66
CA CYS A 76 -4.33 1.49 9.06
C CYS A 76 -4.04 2.65 8.10
N LEU A 77 -2.75 2.93 7.82
CA LEU A 77 -2.29 4.05 6.97
C LEU A 77 -1.33 3.61 5.84
N SER A 78 -1.33 2.34 5.44
CA SER A 78 -0.62 1.82 4.26
C SER A 78 0.88 2.15 4.25
N ALA A 79 1.58 1.82 5.32
CA ALA A 79 3.02 2.02 5.44
C ALA A 79 3.80 1.29 4.32
N GLY A 80 3.49 0.03 4.02
CA GLY A 80 4.13 -0.74 2.95
C GLY A 80 3.96 -0.12 1.57
N TRP A 81 2.71 0.24 1.23
CA TRP A 81 2.39 0.96 -0.01
C TRP A 81 3.15 2.26 -0.13
N SER A 82 3.17 3.06 0.95
CA SER A 82 3.76 4.39 0.91
C SER A 82 5.27 4.33 0.90
N ILE A 83 5.87 3.57 1.83
CA ILE A 83 7.30 3.59 2.10
C ILE A 83 8.08 2.70 1.14
N ASN A 84 7.60 1.50 0.89
CA ASN A 84 8.27 0.54 -0.01
C ASN A 84 7.72 0.58 -1.43
N GLY A 85 6.56 1.20 -1.66
CA GLY A 85 6.00 1.43 -2.98
C GLY A 85 6.25 2.86 -3.47
N VAL A 86 5.28 3.75 -3.24
CA VAL A 86 5.19 5.10 -3.80
C VAL A 86 6.50 5.88 -3.63
N PHE A 87 7.06 5.90 -2.42
CA PHE A 87 8.24 6.71 -2.13
C PHE A 87 9.56 5.93 -2.28
N ASN A 88 9.54 4.64 -2.65
CA ASN A 88 10.78 3.89 -2.83
C ASN A 88 11.28 3.97 -4.28
N PRO A 89 12.41 4.65 -4.57
CA PRO A 89 12.97 4.67 -5.92
C PRO A 89 13.39 3.28 -6.41
N GLU A 90 13.74 2.36 -5.50
CA GLU A 90 14.06 0.97 -5.86
C GLU A 90 12.85 0.25 -6.45
N PHE A 91 11.64 0.53 -5.95
CA PHE A 91 10.42 -0.05 -6.53
C PHE A 91 10.28 0.37 -7.99
N MET A 92 10.38 1.66 -8.29
CA MET A 92 10.25 2.17 -9.67
C MET A 92 11.40 1.67 -10.56
N ARG A 93 12.60 1.43 -9.99
CA ARG A 93 13.71 0.82 -10.72
C ARG A 93 13.41 -0.63 -11.12
N GLU A 94 12.86 -1.44 -10.22
CA GLU A 94 12.55 -2.85 -10.49
C GLU A 94 11.23 -3.07 -11.25
N ALA A 95 10.23 -2.20 -11.05
CA ALA A 95 8.88 -2.30 -11.60
C ALA A 95 8.66 -1.48 -12.89
N GLY A 96 9.54 -0.51 -13.17
CA GLY A 96 9.35 0.51 -14.21
C GLY A 96 8.39 1.63 -13.77
N ARG A 97 7.92 2.43 -14.74
CA ARG A 97 6.96 3.50 -14.46
C ARG A 97 5.61 2.90 -14.05
N VAL A 98 5.18 3.18 -12.83
CA VAL A 98 3.90 2.76 -12.27
C VAL A 98 3.06 3.98 -11.87
N THR A 99 1.80 3.97 -12.26
CA THR A 99 0.79 4.93 -11.79
C THR A 99 0.09 4.36 -10.56
N TRP A 100 0.12 5.11 -9.46
CA TRP A 100 -0.38 4.67 -8.15
C TRP A 100 -1.84 5.10 -7.97
N LEU A 101 -2.73 4.15 -7.73
CA LEU A 101 -4.16 4.40 -7.62
C LEU A 101 -4.59 4.45 -6.15
N ILE A 102 -5.25 5.53 -5.74
CA ILE A 102 -5.77 5.74 -4.38
C ILE A 102 -7.27 6.01 -4.38
N ASP A 103 -7.90 5.98 -3.21
CA ASP A 103 -9.33 6.28 -3.09
C ASP A 103 -9.70 7.66 -3.72
N PRO A 104 -10.75 7.74 -4.56
CA PRO A 104 -11.14 9.00 -5.21
C PRO A 104 -11.50 10.12 -4.24
N ASN A 105 -12.10 9.83 -3.07
CA ASN A 105 -12.36 10.88 -2.07
C ASN A 105 -11.06 11.37 -1.46
N LEU A 106 -10.10 10.48 -1.19
CA LEU A 106 -8.77 10.86 -0.74
C LEU A 106 -8.05 11.73 -1.78
N ARG A 107 -8.10 11.34 -3.07
CA ARG A 107 -7.47 12.07 -4.19
C ARG A 107 -8.10 13.42 -4.48
N HIS A 108 -9.42 13.54 -4.37
CA HIS A 108 -10.18 14.71 -4.84
C HIS A 108 -10.81 15.57 -3.75
N LYS A 109 -10.95 15.09 -2.51
CA LYS A 109 -11.60 15.86 -1.43
C LYS A 109 -10.66 16.22 -0.29
N ASN A 110 -9.53 15.55 -0.13
CA ASN A 110 -8.54 15.88 0.90
C ASN A 110 -7.48 16.86 0.36
N PRO A 111 -7.41 18.11 0.87
CA PRO A 111 -6.46 19.11 0.35
C PRO A 111 -4.99 18.71 0.51
N SER A 112 -4.63 18.08 1.63
CA SER A 112 -3.25 17.64 1.90
C SER A 112 -2.80 16.54 0.94
N PHE A 113 -3.69 15.58 0.65
CA PHE A 113 -3.39 14.52 -0.33
C PHE A 113 -3.33 15.06 -1.76
N LYS A 114 -4.21 16.01 -2.14
CA LYS A 114 -4.10 16.69 -3.45
C LYS A 114 -2.73 17.34 -3.64
N MET A 115 -2.25 18.04 -2.61
CA MET A 115 -0.96 18.72 -2.62
C MET A 115 0.21 17.73 -2.77
N LEU A 116 0.18 16.62 -2.01
CA LEU A 116 1.17 15.54 -2.10
C LEU A 116 1.18 14.87 -3.49
N CYS A 117 0.00 14.61 -4.07
CA CYS A 117 -0.11 14.06 -5.42
C CYS A 117 0.46 15.01 -6.48
N GLY A 118 0.26 16.33 -6.29
CA GLY A 118 0.88 17.36 -7.14
C GLY A 118 2.41 17.34 -7.08
N ALA A 119 2.98 17.29 -5.86
CA ALA A 119 4.42 17.17 -5.64
C ALA A 119 5.01 15.93 -6.32
N TYR A 120 4.31 14.80 -6.21
CA TYR A 120 4.75 13.56 -6.82
C TYR A 120 4.68 13.60 -8.35
N ARG A 121 3.70 14.32 -8.92
CA ARG A 121 3.55 14.49 -10.37
C ARG A 121 4.65 15.31 -11.02
N ALA A 122 5.24 16.26 -10.30
CA ALA A 122 6.36 17.06 -10.78
C ALA A 122 7.64 16.24 -11.06
N GLU A 123 7.71 14.98 -10.61
CA GLU A 123 8.85 14.06 -10.82
C GLU A 123 8.61 13.01 -11.92
N ASP A 124 7.70 13.27 -12.87
CA ASP A 124 7.28 12.31 -13.92
C ASP A 124 6.66 11.00 -13.37
N ARG A 125 6.10 11.08 -12.16
CA ARG A 125 5.35 10.00 -11.50
C ARG A 125 3.87 10.39 -11.41
N ALA A 126 2.98 9.46 -11.07
CA ALA A 126 1.56 9.79 -10.99
C ALA A 126 0.86 9.07 -9.84
N ILE A 127 0.10 9.83 -9.04
CA ILE A 127 -0.91 9.30 -8.10
C ILE A 127 -2.27 9.76 -8.62
N GLU A 128 -3.11 8.82 -9.02
CA GLU A 128 -4.42 9.09 -9.61
C GLU A 128 -5.56 8.41 -8.84
N ALA A 129 -6.79 8.75 -9.20
CA ALA A 129 -7.96 8.16 -8.58
C ALA A 129 -8.16 6.71 -9.03
N GLY A 130 -8.44 5.83 -8.07
CA GLY A 130 -8.78 4.42 -8.31
C GLY A 130 -10.24 4.25 -8.72
N ASP A 131 -10.70 4.97 -9.73
CA ASP A 131 -12.05 4.84 -10.28
C ASP A 131 -12.07 4.12 -11.64
N SER A 132 -13.27 3.72 -12.06
CA SER A 132 -13.44 2.94 -13.28
C SER A 132 -13.03 3.68 -14.56
N ALA A 133 -13.07 5.01 -14.59
CA ALA A 133 -12.68 5.79 -15.76
C ALA A 133 -11.15 5.82 -15.89
N THR A 134 -10.46 6.16 -14.80
CA THR A 134 -8.99 6.16 -14.74
C THR A 134 -8.41 4.78 -15.00
N PHE A 135 -9.01 3.72 -14.44
CA PHE A 135 -8.64 2.33 -14.73
C PHE A 135 -8.66 2.02 -16.23
N LYS A 136 -9.78 2.30 -16.91
CA LYS A 136 -9.94 2.04 -18.35
C LYS A 136 -8.95 2.86 -19.19
N GLU A 137 -8.74 4.11 -18.83
CA GLU A 137 -7.85 5.02 -19.56
C GLU A 137 -6.38 4.59 -19.45
N LEU A 138 -5.89 4.29 -18.25
CA LEU A 138 -4.51 3.85 -18.03
C LEU A 138 -4.27 2.46 -18.62
N MET A 139 -5.23 1.55 -18.43
CA MET A 139 -5.05 0.17 -18.85
C MET A 139 -5.16 -0.04 -20.37
N SER A 140 -6.00 0.76 -21.05
CA SER A 140 -6.05 0.75 -22.52
C SER A 140 -4.76 1.26 -23.16
N ARG A 141 -4.03 2.15 -22.49
CA ARG A 141 -2.69 2.62 -22.89
C ARG A 141 -1.56 1.63 -22.55
N GLY A 142 -1.86 0.55 -21.83
CA GLY A 142 -0.86 -0.42 -21.40
C GLY A 142 0.06 0.08 -20.28
N GLU A 143 -0.35 1.12 -19.54
CA GLU A 143 0.43 1.65 -18.41
C GLU A 143 0.42 0.66 -17.24
N SER A 144 1.54 0.51 -16.53
CA SER A 144 1.57 -0.26 -15.31
C SER A 144 0.91 0.52 -14.18
N VAL A 145 0.11 -0.15 -13.36
CA VAL A 145 -0.63 0.47 -12.26
C VAL A 145 -0.44 -0.30 -10.96
N ALA A 146 -0.58 0.39 -9.85
CA ALA A 146 -0.64 -0.23 -8.53
C ALA A 146 -1.95 0.16 -7.83
N LEU A 147 -2.48 -0.72 -7.00
CA LEU A 147 -3.62 -0.46 -6.11
C LEU A 147 -3.49 -1.30 -4.83
N ILE A 148 -4.14 -0.88 -3.75
CA ILE A 148 -4.43 -1.72 -2.59
C ILE A 148 -5.87 -2.24 -2.71
N PRO A 149 -6.14 -3.46 -3.21
CA PRO A 149 -7.51 -3.88 -3.52
C PRO A 149 -8.45 -3.95 -2.30
N GLY A 150 -7.91 -4.29 -1.13
CA GLY A 150 -8.67 -4.33 0.12
C GLY A 150 -9.09 -2.94 0.60
N GLY A 151 -8.27 -1.92 0.31
CA GLY A 151 -8.55 -0.50 0.50
C GLY A 151 -9.15 -0.18 1.87
N PHE A 152 -10.27 0.55 1.86
CA PHE A 152 -10.98 0.95 3.06
C PHE A 152 -11.38 -0.22 3.99
N GLN A 153 -11.68 -1.40 3.44
CA GLN A 153 -12.12 -2.54 4.26
C GLN A 153 -10.96 -3.20 5.01
N ASP A 154 -9.74 -3.15 4.48
CA ASP A 154 -8.54 -3.57 5.23
C ASP A 154 -8.33 -2.69 6.46
N ALA A 155 -8.52 -1.37 6.31
CA ALA A 155 -8.41 -0.44 7.44
C ALA A 155 -9.50 -0.69 8.49
N VAL A 156 -10.76 -0.87 8.07
CA VAL A 156 -11.89 -1.13 8.99
C VAL A 156 -11.73 -2.46 9.74
N LYS A 157 -11.25 -3.51 9.06
CA LYS A 157 -11.05 -4.85 9.64
C LYS A 157 -9.67 -5.02 10.29
N PHE A 158 -8.87 -3.96 10.35
CA PHE A 158 -7.55 -3.98 10.95
C PHE A 158 -7.64 -4.44 12.40
N GLN A 159 -6.74 -5.35 12.77
CA GLN A 159 -6.56 -5.77 14.14
C GLN A 159 -5.07 -5.92 14.42
N TYR A 160 -4.63 -5.29 15.51
CA TYR A 160 -3.24 -5.39 15.97
C TYR A 160 -2.77 -6.85 16.04
N GLN A 161 -1.58 -7.10 15.46
CA GLN A 161 -0.93 -8.42 15.37
C GLN A 161 -1.71 -9.50 14.60
N LYS A 162 -2.70 -9.12 13.78
CA LYS A 162 -3.36 -10.04 12.88
C LYS A 162 -3.10 -9.69 11.42
N GLU A 163 -2.65 -10.69 10.67
CA GLU A 163 -2.40 -10.59 9.24
C GLU A 163 -3.72 -10.80 8.48
N ARG A 164 -4.32 -9.69 8.01
CA ARG A 164 -5.67 -9.67 7.44
C ARG A 164 -5.72 -8.84 6.16
N THR A 165 -6.40 -9.36 5.14
CA THR A 165 -6.72 -8.57 3.94
C THR A 165 -8.11 -8.91 3.40
N ALA A 166 -8.93 -7.89 3.23
CA ALA A 166 -10.31 -7.87 2.79
C ALA A 166 -10.42 -7.89 1.25
N ILE A 167 -9.81 -8.89 0.61
CA ILE A 167 -9.82 -9.04 -0.84
C ILE A 167 -10.88 -10.03 -1.36
N LYS A 168 -11.48 -10.88 -0.53
CA LYS A 168 -12.33 -12.00 -0.97
C LYS A 168 -13.45 -11.57 -1.93
N GLU A 169 -14.08 -10.43 -1.66
CA GLU A 169 -15.17 -9.87 -2.46
C GLU A 169 -14.70 -8.76 -3.45
N ARG A 170 -13.40 -8.44 -3.49
CA ARG A 170 -12.83 -7.31 -4.25
C ARG A 170 -12.30 -7.75 -5.61
N LYS A 171 -13.18 -8.23 -6.49
CA LYS A 171 -12.81 -8.85 -7.78
C LYS A 171 -12.62 -7.86 -8.94
N GLY A 172 -12.91 -6.58 -8.73
CA GLY A 172 -12.92 -5.56 -9.80
C GLY A 172 -11.57 -5.38 -10.49
N PHE A 173 -10.46 -5.45 -9.76
CA PHE A 173 -9.13 -5.32 -10.36
C PHE A 173 -8.79 -6.51 -11.27
N ILE A 174 -9.20 -7.74 -10.92
CA ILE A 174 -9.04 -8.93 -11.77
C ILE A 174 -9.85 -8.78 -13.06
N LYS A 175 -11.10 -8.31 -12.96
CA LYS A 175 -11.92 -8.01 -14.14
C LYS A 175 -11.19 -7.10 -15.11
N TYR A 176 -10.63 -5.98 -14.63
CA TYR A 176 -9.88 -5.07 -15.50
C TYR A 176 -8.60 -5.72 -16.04
N CYS A 177 -7.87 -6.50 -15.24
CA CYS A 177 -6.67 -7.17 -15.71
C CYS A 177 -6.96 -8.19 -16.82
N LEU A 178 -8.09 -8.90 -16.77
CA LEU A 178 -8.55 -9.77 -17.85
C LEU A 178 -8.93 -8.97 -19.10
N GLN A 179 -9.69 -7.87 -18.94
CA GLN A 179 -10.14 -7.05 -20.07
C GLN A 179 -9.01 -6.44 -20.90
N TYR A 180 -7.84 -6.21 -20.29
CA TYR A 180 -6.70 -5.58 -20.94
C TYR A 180 -5.46 -6.49 -21.05
N GLY A 181 -5.53 -7.73 -20.58
CA GLY A 181 -4.42 -8.70 -20.66
C GLY A 181 -3.19 -8.25 -19.87
N TYR A 182 -3.34 -8.10 -18.55
CA TYR A 182 -2.31 -7.63 -17.64
C TYR A 182 -1.62 -8.78 -16.89
N ARG A 183 -0.36 -8.55 -16.51
CA ARG A 183 0.33 -9.38 -15.53
C ARG A 183 0.06 -8.85 -14.13
N VAL A 184 -0.51 -9.66 -13.25
CA VAL A 184 -0.90 -9.26 -11.89
C VAL A 184 0.10 -9.79 -10.87
N HIS A 185 0.72 -8.91 -10.11
CA HIS A 185 1.70 -9.23 -9.08
C HIS A 185 1.06 -9.09 -7.69
N PRO A 186 0.97 -10.17 -6.89
CA PRO A 186 0.64 -10.04 -5.48
C PRO A 186 1.81 -9.37 -4.76
N VAL A 187 1.53 -8.36 -3.95
CA VAL A 187 2.52 -7.66 -3.12
C VAL A 187 2.06 -7.72 -1.67
N TYR A 188 2.87 -8.30 -0.79
CA TYR A 188 2.54 -8.44 0.62
C TYR A 188 3.52 -7.70 1.52
N THR A 189 3.03 -6.98 2.53
CA THR A 189 3.86 -6.28 3.51
C THR A 189 3.65 -6.85 4.91
N PHE A 190 4.71 -7.44 5.46
CA PHE A 190 4.75 -7.85 6.86
C PHE A 190 5.03 -6.66 7.78
N GLY A 191 4.44 -6.72 8.98
CA GLY A 191 4.56 -5.73 10.05
C GLY A 191 3.61 -4.53 9.95
N GLU A 192 2.79 -4.47 8.89
CA GLU A 192 1.62 -3.57 8.83
C GLU A 192 0.70 -3.75 10.04
N SER A 193 0.45 -5.00 10.45
CA SER A 193 -0.40 -5.35 11.59
C SER A 193 0.13 -4.85 12.95
N GLU A 194 1.40 -4.42 13.01
CA GLU A 194 2.06 -3.95 14.22
C GLU A 194 2.17 -2.41 14.27
N THR A 195 1.81 -1.71 13.19
CA THR A 195 1.96 -0.26 13.05
C THR A 195 1.13 0.53 14.06
N TYR A 196 -0.03 0.02 14.46
CA TYR A 196 -0.94 0.66 15.40
C TYR A 196 -1.63 -0.36 16.29
N TYR A 197 -1.77 -0.04 17.58
CA TYR A 197 -2.72 -0.76 18.43
C TYR A 197 -4.14 -0.38 18.02
N THR A 198 -5.04 -1.34 17.95
CA THR A 198 -6.46 -1.06 17.66
C THR A 198 -7.36 -1.56 18.76
N PHE A 199 -8.35 -0.73 19.09
CA PHE A 199 -9.42 -1.13 19.98
C PHE A 199 -10.43 -1.99 19.22
N THR A 200 -10.57 -3.26 19.58
CA THR A 200 -11.44 -4.24 18.93
C THR A 200 -12.85 -4.32 19.52
N GLY A 201 -13.21 -3.48 20.49
CA GLY A 201 -14.58 -3.41 21.01
C GLY A 201 -15.58 -2.86 19.98
N LEU A 202 -16.87 -3.11 20.17
CA LEU A 202 -17.97 -2.52 19.37
C LEU A 202 -17.89 -2.79 17.84
N GLU A 203 -17.41 -3.97 17.44
CA GLU A 203 -17.24 -4.31 16.01
C GLU A 203 -18.52 -4.16 15.19
N GLY A 204 -19.67 -4.58 15.73
CA GLY A 204 -20.97 -4.41 15.06
C GLY A 204 -21.32 -2.94 14.78
N LEU A 205 -21.03 -2.04 15.73
CA LEU A 205 -21.25 -0.60 15.56
C LEU A 205 -20.26 0.00 14.56
N ARG A 206 -18.98 -0.38 14.62
CA ARG A 206 -17.96 0.05 13.65
C ARG A 206 -18.33 -0.38 12.23
N ASN A 207 -18.75 -1.62 12.06
CA ASN A 207 -19.22 -2.14 10.77
C ASN A 207 -20.48 -1.42 10.30
N TRP A 208 -21.44 -1.14 11.19
CA TRP A 208 -22.65 -0.37 10.86
C TRP A 208 -22.33 1.05 10.41
N ILE A 209 -21.48 1.78 11.14
CA ILE A 209 -21.06 3.15 10.78
C ILE A 209 -20.24 3.17 9.49
N SER A 210 -19.41 2.14 9.24
CA SER A 210 -18.63 2.04 8.00
C SER A 210 -19.50 1.98 6.75
N ARG A 211 -20.78 1.56 6.85
CA ARG A 211 -21.76 1.60 5.74
C ARG A 211 -22.04 3.03 5.26
N TYR A 212 -21.76 4.03 6.07
CA TYR A 212 -21.89 5.45 5.74
C TYR A 212 -20.56 6.08 5.27
N ASN A 213 -19.55 5.27 4.93
CA ASN A 213 -18.19 5.71 4.54
C ASN A 213 -17.44 6.51 5.62
N ILE A 214 -17.80 6.31 6.89
CA ILE A 214 -17.08 6.89 8.02
C ILE A 214 -16.14 5.80 8.58
N PRO A 215 -14.80 5.94 8.45
CA PRO A 215 -13.87 5.00 9.03
C PRO A 215 -13.91 5.12 10.56
N MET A 216 -14.57 4.18 11.23
CA MET A 216 -14.50 4.09 12.68
C MET A 216 -13.45 3.05 13.09
N VAL A 217 -12.18 3.43 12.92
CA VAL A 217 -11.04 2.70 13.45
C VAL A 217 -10.46 3.53 14.57
N VAL A 218 -10.53 3.02 15.80
CA VAL A 218 -9.85 3.63 16.94
C VAL A 218 -8.49 2.96 17.04
N PHE A 219 -7.47 3.68 16.58
CA PHE A 219 -6.09 3.21 16.56
C PHE A 219 -5.18 4.14 17.37
N LEU A 220 -4.15 3.56 17.97
CA LEU A 220 -3.15 4.26 18.76
C LEU A 220 -1.76 3.80 18.33
N GLY A 221 -1.03 4.73 17.75
CA GLY A 221 0.36 4.56 17.37
C GLY A 221 1.29 4.99 18.49
N TRP A 222 2.33 5.73 18.15
CA TRP A 222 3.39 6.11 19.07
C TRP A 222 2.91 7.06 20.19
N PRO A 223 3.27 6.86 21.47
CA PRO A 223 2.68 7.61 22.60
C PRO A 223 2.84 9.14 22.54
N LEU A 224 3.93 9.64 21.94
CA LEU A 224 4.18 11.08 21.79
C LEU A 224 3.42 11.70 20.61
N CYS A 225 2.97 10.88 19.66
CA CYS A 225 2.15 11.31 18.53
C CYS A 225 1.29 10.11 18.08
N PRO A 226 0.07 9.94 18.66
CA PRO A 226 -0.73 8.73 18.47
C PRO A 226 -1.12 8.39 17.03
N PHE A 227 -1.00 9.35 16.11
CA PHE A 227 -1.26 9.15 14.67
C PHE A 227 -0.04 8.61 13.90
N LEU A 228 1.17 8.69 14.48
CA LEU A 228 2.37 8.10 13.91
C LEU A 228 2.47 6.61 14.26
N PRO A 229 2.91 5.74 13.34
CA PRO A 229 3.00 4.31 13.59
C PRO A 229 4.10 4.00 14.61
N TRP A 230 4.09 2.82 15.22
CA TRP A 230 5.14 2.43 16.17
C TRP A 230 6.51 2.36 15.48
N PRO A 231 7.52 3.14 15.90
CA PRO A 231 8.81 3.20 15.20
C PRO A 231 9.61 1.89 15.31
N GLN A 232 9.26 1.01 16.26
CA GLN A 232 9.89 -0.30 16.42
C GLN A 232 9.42 -1.34 15.38
N THR A 233 8.41 -1.01 14.58
CA THR A 233 7.85 -1.92 13.57
C THR A 233 8.79 -2.09 12.39
N ARG A 234 8.68 -3.24 11.73
CA ARG A 234 9.43 -3.57 10.52
C ARG A 234 8.45 -3.55 9.36
N ILE A 235 8.77 -2.86 8.28
CA ILE A 235 7.92 -2.78 7.08
C ILE A 235 8.64 -3.56 5.98
N LEU A 236 8.29 -4.83 5.84
CA LEU A 236 8.96 -5.77 4.92
C LEU A 236 8.01 -6.10 3.77
N THR A 237 8.24 -5.51 2.60
CA THR A 237 7.39 -5.66 1.42
C THR A 237 8.00 -6.64 0.43
N TYR A 238 7.22 -7.64 0.04
CA TYR A 238 7.59 -8.69 -0.91
C TYR A 238 6.69 -8.59 -2.14
N VAL A 239 7.30 -8.49 -3.33
CA VAL A 239 6.62 -8.55 -4.62
C VAL A 239 6.72 -9.97 -5.14
N GLY A 240 5.59 -10.66 -5.24
CA GLY A 240 5.51 -12.02 -5.74
C GLY A 240 5.60 -12.13 -7.26
N ARG A 241 5.66 -13.38 -7.74
CA ARG A 241 5.67 -13.70 -9.17
C ARG A 241 4.36 -13.22 -9.80
N GLY A 242 4.47 -12.64 -10.99
CA GLY A 242 3.31 -12.16 -11.74
C GLY A 242 2.50 -13.28 -12.36
N ILE A 243 1.18 -13.13 -12.36
CA ILE A 243 0.21 -14.01 -13.00
C ILE A 243 -0.21 -13.36 -14.32
N ASP A 244 0.11 -13.99 -15.45
CA ASP A 244 -0.32 -13.49 -16.76
C ASP A 244 -1.82 -13.77 -16.97
N MET A 245 -2.62 -12.72 -16.98
CA MET A 245 -4.05 -12.83 -17.26
C MET A 245 -4.28 -12.87 -18.78
N PRO A 246 -5.16 -13.76 -19.28
CA PRO A 246 -5.55 -13.75 -20.67
C PRO A 246 -6.30 -12.45 -21.01
N LEU A 247 -6.17 -12.01 -22.27
CA LEU A 247 -6.94 -10.87 -22.78
C LEU A 247 -8.37 -11.33 -23.10
N LEU A 248 -9.32 -10.99 -22.24
CA LEU A 248 -10.75 -11.30 -22.35
C LEU A 248 -11.57 -9.99 -22.27
N PRO A 249 -11.78 -9.28 -23.39
CA PRO A 249 -12.48 -7.99 -23.40
C PRO A 249 -13.87 -8.01 -22.74
N SER A 250 -14.54 -9.16 -22.80
CA SER A 250 -15.85 -9.41 -22.22
C SER A 250 -15.81 -10.57 -21.22
N ALA A 251 -14.87 -10.52 -20.26
CA ALA A 251 -14.73 -11.54 -19.22
C ALA A 251 -16.04 -11.79 -18.45
N THR A 252 -16.46 -13.06 -18.36
CA THR A 252 -17.65 -13.47 -17.62
C THR A 252 -17.41 -13.44 -16.11
N LYS A 253 -18.48 -13.56 -15.33
CA LYS A 253 -18.35 -13.60 -13.86
C LYS A 253 -17.56 -14.83 -13.42
N GLU A 254 -17.80 -15.97 -14.05
CA GLU A 254 -17.17 -17.24 -13.75
C GLU A 254 -15.67 -17.19 -14.04
N GLU A 255 -15.27 -16.55 -15.14
CA GLU A 255 -13.85 -16.32 -15.48
C GLU A 255 -13.17 -15.39 -14.46
N VAL A 256 -13.84 -14.31 -14.07
CA VAL A 256 -13.34 -13.39 -13.03
C VAL A 256 -13.18 -14.12 -11.71
N ASP A 257 -14.17 -14.94 -11.32
CA ASP A 257 -14.14 -15.69 -10.06
C ASP A 257 -13.00 -16.73 -10.06
N TYR A 258 -12.80 -17.43 -11.18
CA TYR A 258 -11.69 -18.35 -11.37
C TYR A 258 -10.33 -17.65 -11.22
N TRP A 259 -10.07 -16.59 -11.99
CA TRP A 259 -8.79 -15.88 -11.95
C TRP A 259 -8.55 -15.15 -10.62
N HIS A 260 -9.61 -14.70 -9.96
CA HIS A 260 -9.51 -14.17 -8.60
C HIS A 260 -9.12 -15.26 -7.59
N SER A 261 -9.63 -16.49 -7.74
CA SER A 261 -9.20 -17.62 -6.90
C SER A 261 -7.72 -17.96 -7.13
N VAL A 262 -7.26 -17.95 -8.38
CA VAL A 262 -5.84 -18.15 -8.73
C VAL A 262 -4.97 -17.08 -8.08
N TYR A 263 -5.40 -15.81 -8.15
CA TYR A 263 -4.72 -14.70 -7.49
C TYR A 263 -4.66 -14.88 -5.96
N MET A 264 -5.77 -15.23 -5.31
CA MET A 264 -5.80 -15.42 -3.85
C MET A 264 -4.87 -16.57 -3.41
N THR A 265 -4.80 -17.65 -4.18
CA THR A 265 -3.84 -18.75 -3.93
C THR A 265 -2.40 -18.26 -4.05
N ALA A 266 -2.08 -17.48 -5.09
CA ALA A 266 -0.74 -16.91 -5.26
C ALA A 266 -0.35 -15.94 -4.13
N LEU A 267 -1.30 -15.11 -3.66
CA LEU A 267 -1.10 -14.22 -2.53
C LEU A 267 -0.82 -14.99 -1.24
N ARG A 268 -1.59 -16.06 -0.97
CA ARG A 268 -1.38 -16.93 0.19
C ARG A 268 -0.02 -17.65 0.12
N GLN A 269 0.34 -18.16 -1.06
CA GLN A 269 1.63 -18.78 -1.28
C GLN A 269 2.78 -17.80 -1.01
N LEU A 270 2.70 -16.57 -1.53
CA LEU A 270 3.68 -15.52 -1.24
C LEU A 270 3.81 -15.28 0.27
N PHE A 271 2.69 -15.18 0.98
CA PHE A 271 2.70 -15.02 2.42
C PHE A 271 3.39 -16.19 3.12
N ASP A 272 2.98 -17.43 2.82
CA ASP A 272 3.49 -18.63 3.49
C ASP A 272 4.97 -18.90 3.21
N GLU A 273 5.46 -18.59 1.99
CA GLU A 273 6.87 -18.70 1.63
C GLU A 273 7.75 -17.70 2.39
N GLN A 274 7.25 -16.47 2.62
CA GLN A 274 8.06 -15.37 3.14
C GLN A 274 7.91 -15.16 4.66
N LYS A 275 6.84 -15.69 5.28
CA LYS A 275 6.54 -15.41 6.70
C LYS A 275 7.65 -15.81 7.66
N ALA A 276 8.34 -16.94 7.42
CA ALA A 276 9.43 -17.38 8.29
C ALA A 276 10.61 -16.42 8.26
N GLU A 277 11.04 -16.02 7.05
CA GLU A 277 12.13 -15.07 6.86
C GLU A 277 11.78 -13.66 7.35
N ALA A 278 10.52 -13.24 7.18
CA ALA A 278 10.01 -12.00 7.73
C ALA A 278 9.93 -12.00 9.27
N GLY A 279 10.10 -13.16 9.93
CA GLY A 279 10.06 -13.30 11.39
C GLY A 279 8.65 -13.53 11.96
N TYR A 280 7.74 -14.08 11.15
CA TYR A 280 6.35 -14.42 11.48
C TYR A 280 6.05 -15.92 11.20
N PRO A 281 6.87 -16.88 11.68
CA PRO A 281 6.77 -18.30 11.27
C PRO A 281 5.42 -18.96 11.59
N GLY A 282 4.76 -18.54 12.67
CA GLY A 282 3.44 -19.04 13.09
C GLY A 282 2.26 -18.18 12.65
N ALA A 283 2.48 -17.16 11.82
CA ALA A 283 1.39 -16.31 11.36
C ALA A 283 0.56 -17.00 10.27
N GLU A 284 -0.73 -16.63 10.23
CA GLU A 284 -1.68 -17.08 9.23
C GLU A 284 -2.34 -15.86 8.58
N LEU A 285 -2.44 -15.88 7.25
CA LEU A 285 -3.14 -14.84 6.50
C LEU A 285 -4.64 -15.11 6.47
N GLU A 286 -5.42 -14.26 7.14
CA GLU A 286 -6.88 -14.25 7.05
C GLU A 286 -7.31 -13.43 5.81
N ILE A 287 -7.90 -14.11 4.81
CA ILE A 287 -8.48 -13.47 3.62
C ILE A 287 -9.97 -13.26 3.86
N LEU A 288 -10.39 -11.99 3.96
CA LEU A 288 -11.72 -11.52 4.39
C LEU A 288 -12.52 -10.84 3.27
#